data_AF-A0A246BBC5-F1
#
_entry.id   AF-A0A246BBC5-F1
#
_cell.length_a   1.000
_cell.length_b   1.000
_cell.length_c   1.000
_cell.angle_alpha   90.00
_cell.angle_beta   90.00
_cell.angle_gamma   90.00
#
_symmetry.space_group_name_H-M   'P 1'
#
loop_
_entity.id
_entity.type
_entity.pdbx_description
1 polymer ?
#
loop_
_entity_poly.entity_id
_entity_poly.type
_entity_poly.pdbx_seq_one_letter_code
_entity_poly.pdbx_strand_id
1 'polypeptide(L)' 'MKKKILNLLGISWIVTTIGFVMDGDPTVPGLLLRLTEFFFMLGIVFLILSVFYFGSLFVRSSFRKLIK' A
#
# COMPACT_ATOMS: atom_id res chain seq x y z
N MET A 1 7.14 -14.92 4.03
CA MET A 1 6.36 -13.87 4.72
C MET A 1 7.07 -12.52 4.63
N LYS A 2 8.24 -12.36 5.28
CA LYS A 2 9.01 -11.10 5.30
C LYS A 2 9.28 -10.49 3.92
N LYS A 3 9.80 -11.27 2.98
CA LYS A 3 10.05 -10.83 1.58
C LYS A 3 8.78 -10.37 0.85
N LYS A 4 7.63 -11.01 1.12
CA LYS A 4 6.35 -10.64 0.47
C LYS A 4 5.81 -9.32 0.99
N ILE A 5 5.88 -9.12 2.31
CA ILE A 5 5.49 -7.87 2.98
C ILE A 5 6.42 -6.73 2.53
N LEU A 6 7.73 -6.97 2.44
CA LEU A 6 8.70 -6.01 1.90
C LEU A 6 8.41 -5.64 0.44
N ASN A 7 8.06 -6.62 -0.40
CA ASN A 7 7.68 -6.33 -1.79
C ASN A 7 6.40 -5.50 -1.87
N LEU A 8 5.39 -5.81 -1.05
CA LEU A 8 4.15 -5.01 -0.94
C LEU A 8 4.45 -3.59 -0.50
N LEU A 9 5.30 -3.42 0.53
CA LEU A 9 5.73 -2.13 1.02
C LEU A 9 6.49 -1.33 -0.04
N GLY A 10 7.36 -2.00 -0.80
CA GLY A 10 8.11 -1.39 -1.90
C GLY A 10 7.19 -0.92 -3.03
N ILE A 11 6.21 -1.73 -3.43
CA ILE A 11 5.22 -1.34 -4.44
C ILE A 11 4.38 -0.16 -3.93
N SER A 12 3.88 -0.21 -2.70
CA SER A 12 3.12 0.90 -2.13
C SER A 12 3.94 2.18 -2.03
N TRP A 13 5.24 2.08 -1.73
CA TRP A 13 6.14 3.22 -1.70
C TRP A 13 6.26 3.88 -3.06
N ILE A 14 6.50 3.08 -4.11
CA ILE A 14 6.62 3.59 -5.49
C ILE A 14 5.33 4.28 -5.92
N VAL A 15 4.19 3.64 -5.72
CA VAL A 15 2.87 4.19 -6.09
C VAL A 15 2.60 5.49 -5.35
N THR A 16 2.88 5.52 -4.05
CA THR A 16 2.67 6.73 -3.23
C THR A 16 3.61 7.85 -3.65
N THR A 17 4.86 7.55 -3.97
CA THR A 17 5.83 8.54 -4.45
C THR A 17 5.37 9.15 -5.77
N ILE A 18 4.89 8.32 -6.72
CA ILE A 18 4.37 8.81 -7.99
C ILE A 18 3.14 9.71 -7.74
N GLY A 19 2.17 9.25 -6.95
CA GLY A 19 0.98 10.03 -6.63
C GLY A 19 1.29 11.35 -5.94
N PHE A 20 2.16 11.33 -4.94
CA PHE A 20 2.57 12.51 -4.19
C PHE A 20 3.34 13.53 -5.06
N VAL A 21 4.17 13.07 -5.99
CA VAL A 21 4.87 13.95 -6.94
C VAL A 21 3.90 14.53 -7.98
N MET A 22 2.93 13.74 -8.44
CA MET A 22 1.93 14.16 -9.43
C MET A 22 0.92 15.16 -8.86
N ASP A 23 0.65 15.14 -7.56
CA ASP A 23 -0.31 16.02 -6.90
C ASP A 23 0.06 17.50 -7.04
N GLY A 24 1.35 17.82 -7.14
CA GLY A 24 1.84 19.12 -7.59
C GLY A 24 1.40 20.33 -6.76
N ASP A 25 0.74 20.13 -5.61
CA ASP A 25 0.09 21.19 -4.85
C ASP A 25 1.12 22.05 -4.08
N PRO A 26 1.27 23.35 -4.40
CA PRO A 26 2.16 24.24 -3.69
C PRO A 26 1.58 24.73 -2.36
N THR A 27 0.31 24.46 -2.04
CA THR A 27 -0.42 25.21 -0.99
C THR A 27 -0.22 24.73 0.45
N VAL A 28 0.37 23.54 0.68
CA VAL A 28 0.61 23.04 2.06
C VAL A 28 1.89 23.66 2.66
N PRO A 29 1.80 24.46 3.76
CA PRO A 29 2.84 25.41 4.16
C PRO A 29 3.96 24.84 5.05
N GLY A 30 4.07 23.51 5.24
CA GLY A 30 5.08 22.93 6.14
C GLY A 30 5.62 21.56 5.71
N LEU A 31 6.94 21.40 5.77
CA LEU A 31 7.64 20.15 5.43
C LEU A 31 7.15 18.96 6.31
N LEU A 32 6.86 19.22 7.59
CA LEU A 32 6.33 18.22 8.52
C LEU A 32 4.93 17.71 8.14
N LEU A 33 4.04 18.59 7.69
CA LEU A 33 2.71 18.22 7.22
C LEU A 33 2.80 17.37 5.95
N ARG A 34 3.64 17.79 4.99
CA ARG A 34 3.92 17.03 3.76
C ARG A 34 4.45 15.63 4.02
N LEU A 35 5.37 15.47 4.97
CA LEU A 35 5.86 14.14 5.36
C LEU A 35 4.76 13.30 6.01
N THR A 36 3.95 13.92 6.87
CA THR A 36 2.85 13.22 7.55
C THR A 36 1.80 12.73 6.55
N GLU A 37 1.41 13.59 5.60
CA GLU A 37 0.52 13.24 4.47
C GLU A 37 1.11 12.11 3.64
N PHE A 38 2.38 12.19 3.26
CA PHE A 38 3.06 11.13 2.51
C PHE A 38 2.99 9.77 3.23
N PHE A 39 3.35 9.73 4.52
CA PHE A 39 3.31 8.49 5.29
C PHE A 39 1.88 7.97 5.50
N PHE A 40 0.90 8.87 5.61
CA PHE A 40 -0.51 8.49 5.73
C PHE A 40 -1.03 7.87 4.43
N MET A 41 -0.73 8.50 3.28
CA MET A 41 -1.04 7.94 1.96
C MET A 41 -0.35 6.59 1.75
N LEU A 42 0.93 6.49 2.12
CA LEU A 42 1.69 5.24 2.03
C LEU A 42 1.03 4.13 2.85
N GLY A 43 0.60 4.45 4.07
CA GLY A 43 -0.13 3.53 4.94
C GLY A 43 -1.43 3.05 4.30
N ILE A 44 -2.24 3.96 3.75
CA ILE A 44 -3.51 3.62 3.09
C ILE A 44 -3.27 2.72 1.87
N VAL A 45 -2.36 3.12 0.97
CA VAL A 45 -2.04 2.35 -0.25
C VAL A 45 -1.52 0.95 0.12
N PHE A 46 -0.62 0.87 1.11
CA PHE A 46 -0.11 -0.41 1.61
C PHE A 46 -1.22 -1.30 2.18
N LEU A 47 -2.15 -0.73 2.93
CA LEU A 47 -3.26 -1.46 3.55
C LEU A 47 -4.21 -2.01 2.48
N ILE A 48 -4.57 -1.20 1.48
CA ILE A 48 -5.40 -1.63 0.34
C ILE A 48 -4.73 -2.81 -0.39
N LEU A 49 -3.47 -2.66 -0.80
CA LEU A 49 -2.74 -3.72 -1.50
C LEU A 49 -2.61 -4.99 -0.65
N SER A 50 -2.39 -4.83 0.66
CA SER A 50 -2.31 -5.95 1.60
C SER A 50 -3.63 -6.69 1.71
N VAL A 51 -4.75 -5.99 1.81
CA VAL A 51 -6.09 -6.60 1.87
C VAL A 51 -6.37 -7.42 0.62
N PHE A 52 -6.08 -6.89 -0.57
CA PHE A 52 -6.24 -7.65 -1.82
C PHE A 52 -5.31 -8.87 -1.88
N TYR A 53 -4.03 -8.70 -1.51
CA TYR A 53 -3.05 -9.77 -1.56
C TYR A 53 -3.40 -10.92 -0.60
N PHE A 54 -3.63 -10.62 0.68
CA PHE A 54 -3.96 -11.63 1.67
C PHE A 54 -5.38 -12.19 1.49
N GLY A 55 -6.34 -11.35 1.08
CA GLY A 55 -7.69 -11.79 0.72
C GLY A 55 -7.68 -12.82 -0.41
N SER A 56 -6.94 -12.56 -1.50
CA SER A 56 -6.83 -13.52 -2.60
C SER A 56 -6.18 -14.84 -2.19
N LEU A 57 -5.17 -14.81 -1.32
CA LEU A 57 -4.54 -16.01 -0.75
C LEU A 57 -5.53 -16.80 0.12
N PHE A 58 -6.30 -16.11 0.96
CA PHE A 58 -7.32 -16.72 1.80
C PHE A 58 -8.36 -17.44 0.96
N VAL A 59 -8.97 -16.75 -0.02
CA VAL A 59 -9.96 -17.32 -0.94
C VAL A 59 -9.38 -18.56 -1.65
N ARG A 60 -8.18 -18.45 -2.22
CA ARG A 60 -7.52 -19.59 -2.90
C ARG A 60 -7.28 -20.79 -1.96
N SER A 61 -7.02 -20.54 -0.68
CA SER A 61 -6.84 -21.60 0.30
C SER A 61 -8.16 -22.27 0.69
N SER A 62 -9.23 -21.48 0.81
CA SER A 62 -10.57 -21.97 1.13
C SER A 62 -11.14 -22.83 0.01
N PHE A 63 -11.04 -22.39 -1.25
CA PHE A 63 -11.48 -23.19 -2.41
C PHE A 63 -10.73 -24.53 -2.52
N ARG A 64 -9.41 -24.55 -2.25
CA ARG A 64 -8.63 -25.79 -2.26
C ARG A 64 -9.03 -26.79 -1.18
N LYS A 65 -9.55 -26.32 -0.04
CA LYS A 65 -10.06 -27.19 1.03
C LYS A 65 -11.47 -27.72 0.74
N LEU A 66 -12.21 -27.05 -0.13
CA LEU A 66 -13.60 -27.37 -0.46
C LEU A 66 -13.71 -28.43 -1.59
N ILE A 67 -12.70 -28.50 -2.44
CA ILE A 67 -12.59 -29.46 -3.56
C ILE A 67 -11.93 -30.79 -3.13
N LYS A 68 -11.29 -30.82 -1.95
CA LYS A 68 -10.56 -31.97 -1.43
C LYS A 68 -11.41 -32.72 -0.40
#